data_AF-A0AAJ1X4B4-F1
#
_entry.id   AF-A0AAJ1X4B4-F1
#
_cell.length_a   1.000
_cell.length_b   1.000
_cell.length_c   1.000
_cell.angle_alpha   90.00
_cell.angle_beta   90.00
_cell.angle_gamma   90.00
#
_symmetry.space_group_name_H-M   'P 1'
#
loop_
_entity.id
_entity.type
_entity.pdbx_description
1 polymer ?
#
loop_
_entity_poly.entity_id
_entity_poly.type
_entity_poly.pdbx_seq_one_letter_code
_entity_poly.pdbx_strand_id
1 'polypeptide(L)'
;MHPRPPESARLDATERWFAAHGLPYFVASGRARARRALRPARVVPRLVLVVAAAALVGVALAWLGSDNALAPATVLTAAGAAVATYAVVALGARPMVTWAVGRTFGSLRQLLPTVTRALPLLLVFVTFLFINAEVWQMAASLPTGFLWLTVLLFGAMAVAFLLVRLPEEVDRVDDHVDEALLLQACRGTPLEADAQRLVEDDGPPPTRHTELTRFERWNLLLVLLVVQGVQVLVVAATVFAFFVLFGVLTMRPEVAEAWTADPVTSVPGLPGLSAELLAVSVFLAAFSGLYFTVVAVTDDTFRGQFFSGVLGELERAIGVRAVYVELLERREAERAGAPDPGLDGRG
;
A
#
# COMPACT_ATOMS: atom_id res chain seq x y z
N MET A 1 -37.88 -5.92 21.02
CA MET A 1 -37.05 -4.72 21.27
C MET A 1 -35.92 -5.16 22.19
N HIS A 2 -34.76 -5.52 21.64
CA HIS A 2 -33.62 -5.94 22.48
C HIS A 2 -33.09 -4.73 23.27
N PRO A 3 -32.84 -4.85 24.58
CA PRO A 3 -32.26 -3.77 25.36
C PRO A 3 -30.91 -3.39 24.78
N ARG A 4 -30.68 -2.08 24.55
CA ARG A 4 -29.43 -1.59 23.97
C ARG A 4 -28.28 -1.94 24.91
N PRO A 5 -27.14 -2.41 24.38
CA PRO A 5 -25.94 -2.57 25.19
C PRO A 5 -25.52 -1.21 25.77
N PRO A 6 -24.97 -1.19 27.00
CA PRO A 6 -24.47 0.03 27.62
C PRO A 6 -23.43 0.71 26.71
N GLU A 7 -23.34 2.04 26.79
CA GLU A 7 -22.48 2.86 25.93
C GLU A 7 -21.00 2.41 25.96
N SER A 8 -20.48 2.02 27.13
CA SER A 8 -19.13 1.46 27.25
C SER A 8 -18.93 0.19 26.40
N ALA A 9 -19.90 -0.73 26.41
CA ALA A 9 -19.85 -1.94 25.61
C ALA A 9 -19.93 -1.67 24.11
N ARG A 10 -20.59 -0.57 23.70
CA ARG A 10 -20.63 -0.13 22.30
C ARG A 10 -19.30 0.49 21.87
N LEU A 11 -18.71 1.36 22.69
CA LEU A 11 -17.38 1.93 22.44
C LEU A 11 -16.33 0.82 22.33
N ASP A 12 -16.32 -0.16 23.24
CA ASP A 12 -15.41 -1.31 23.18
C ASP A 12 -15.64 -2.20 21.95
N ALA A 13 -16.89 -2.31 21.48
CA ALA A 13 -17.20 -3.00 20.22
C ALA A 13 -16.69 -2.22 19.01
N THR A 14 -16.80 -0.89 19.02
CA THR A 14 -16.25 -0.01 17.97
C THR A 14 -14.72 -0.06 17.95
N GLU A 15 -14.05 -0.08 19.11
CA GLU A 15 -12.60 -0.23 19.17
C GLU A 15 -12.13 -1.56 18.57
N ARG A 16 -12.86 -2.65 18.84
CA ARG A 16 -12.62 -3.96 18.23
C ARG A 16 -12.92 -3.96 16.73
N TRP A 17 -13.96 -3.26 16.31
CA TRP A 17 -14.31 -3.08 14.90
C TRP A 17 -13.19 -2.34 14.16
N PHE A 18 -12.67 -1.24 14.71
CA PHE A 18 -11.53 -0.51 14.17
C PHE A 18 -10.29 -1.42 14.08
N ALA A 19 -9.98 -2.20 15.11
CA ALA A 19 -8.85 -3.13 15.08
C ALA A 19 -9.01 -4.21 13.99
N ALA A 20 -10.21 -4.74 13.80
CA ALA A 20 -10.51 -5.77 12.79
C ALA A 20 -10.45 -5.23 11.34
N HIS A 21 -10.76 -3.95 11.14
CA HIS A 21 -10.69 -3.29 9.83
C HIS A 21 -9.32 -2.64 9.56
N GLY A 22 -8.29 -3.02 10.33
CA GLY A 22 -6.95 -2.46 10.13
C GLY A 22 -6.84 -0.98 10.51
N LEU A 23 -7.72 -0.44 11.34
CA LEU A 23 -7.73 0.97 11.74
C LEU A 23 -7.48 1.15 13.25
N PRO A 24 -6.52 0.44 13.89
CA PRO A 24 -6.33 0.46 15.35
C PRO A 24 -5.98 1.85 15.91
N TYR A 25 -5.63 2.82 15.05
CA TYR A 25 -5.24 4.17 15.41
C TYR A 25 -6.40 5.14 15.58
N PHE A 26 -7.57 4.78 15.12
CA PHE A 26 -8.79 5.56 15.36
C PHE A 26 -9.18 5.55 16.85
N VAL A 27 -8.64 4.58 17.60
CA VAL A 27 -8.75 4.46 19.05
C VAL A 27 -7.63 5.26 19.74
N ALA A 28 -7.95 5.99 20.81
CA ALA A 28 -6.97 6.78 21.58
C ALA A 28 -5.80 5.93 22.10
N SER A 29 -6.06 4.68 22.48
CA SER A 29 -5.04 3.71 22.92
C SER A 29 -4.07 3.30 21.80
N GLY A 30 -4.51 3.36 20.54
CA GLY A 30 -3.69 3.18 19.34
C GLY A 30 -2.79 4.39 19.06
N ARG A 31 -3.36 5.61 19.09
CA ARG A 31 -2.60 6.88 18.92
C ARG A 31 -1.50 7.03 19.96
N ALA A 32 -1.75 6.66 21.21
CA ALA A 32 -0.74 6.72 22.27
C ALA A 32 0.41 5.72 22.04
N ARG A 33 0.10 4.53 21.51
CA ARG A 33 1.10 3.50 21.18
C ARG A 33 1.97 3.94 20.01
N ALA A 34 1.36 4.55 19.02
CA ALA A 34 2.02 5.18 17.88
C ALA A 34 3.06 6.21 18.25
N ARG A 35 2.63 7.21 19.03
CA ARG A 35 3.46 8.34 19.43
C ARG A 35 4.63 7.87 20.29
N ARG A 36 4.45 6.79 21.06
CA ARG A 36 5.54 6.15 21.81
C ARG A 36 6.49 5.36 20.90
N ALA A 37 5.98 4.72 19.85
CA ALA A 37 6.78 3.94 18.90
C ALA A 37 7.61 4.82 17.95
N LEU A 38 7.06 5.96 17.52
CA LEU A 38 7.71 6.97 16.67
C LEU A 38 8.72 7.87 17.41
N ARG A 39 9.01 7.61 18.69
CA ARG A 39 10.03 8.40 19.41
C ARG A 39 11.41 8.14 18.80
N PRO A 40 12.12 9.17 18.29
CA PRO A 40 13.36 8.99 17.54
C PRO A 40 14.43 8.18 18.30
N ALA A 41 14.44 8.29 19.64
CA ALA A 41 15.33 7.55 20.53
C ALA A 41 15.24 6.00 20.45
N ARG A 42 14.13 5.41 19.95
CA ARG A 42 13.99 3.95 19.77
C ARG A 42 14.08 3.51 18.31
N VAL A 43 13.92 4.46 17.40
CA VAL A 43 13.76 4.26 15.96
C VAL A 43 15.11 4.25 15.27
N VAL A 44 15.87 5.33 15.50
CA VAL A 44 17.20 5.55 14.94
C VAL A 44 18.14 4.37 15.24
N PRO A 45 18.27 3.85 16.48
CA PRO A 45 19.21 2.75 16.74
C PRO A 45 18.83 1.44 16.05
N ARG A 46 17.54 1.12 15.90
CA ARG A 46 17.10 -0.10 15.19
C ARG A 46 17.31 0.00 13.69
N LEU A 47 17.00 1.16 13.12
CA LEU A 47 17.17 1.39 11.69
C LEU A 47 18.67 1.41 11.33
N VAL A 48 19.50 2.05 12.17
CA VAL A 48 20.97 1.99 12.07
C VAL A 48 21.48 0.56 12.19
N LEU A 49 20.97 -0.25 13.13
CA LEU A 49 21.37 -1.65 13.28
C LEU A 49 21.07 -2.48 12.02
N VAL A 50 19.87 -2.34 11.44
CA VAL A 50 19.52 -3.10 10.23
C VAL A 50 20.33 -2.61 9.02
N VAL A 51 20.54 -1.30 8.87
CA VAL A 51 21.40 -0.74 7.82
C VAL A 51 22.86 -1.19 8.01
N ALA A 52 23.35 -1.24 9.23
CA ALA A 52 24.71 -1.72 9.52
C ALA A 52 24.85 -3.23 9.25
N ALA A 53 23.87 -4.04 9.63
CA ALA A 53 23.84 -5.47 9.32
C ALA A 53 23.74 -5.72 7.80
N ALA A 54 22.91 -4.95 7.11
CA ALA A 54 22.79 -4.94 5.65
C ALA A 54 24.11 -4.57 4.96
N ALA A 55 24.78 -3.52 5.45
CA ALA A 55 26.10 -3.10 4.98
C ALA A 55 27.14 -4.19 5.19
N LEU A 56 27.14 -4.86 6.35
CA LEU A 56 28.04 -5.97 6.65
C LEU A 56 27.82 -7.14 5.69
N VAL A 57 26.57 -7.52 5.43
CA VAL A 57 26.21 -8.57 4.48
C VAL A 57 26.59 -8.17 3.05
N GLY A 58 26.30 -6.94 2.64
CA GLY A 58 26.66 -6.41 1.32
C GLY A 58 28.19 -6.39 1.10
N VAL A 59 28.96 -5.96 2.10
CA VAL A 59 30.43 -5.99 2.07
C VAL A 59 30.95 -7.43 2.01
N ALA A 60 30.38 -8.35 2.79
CA ALA A 60 30.75 -9.76 2.74
C ALA A 60 30.47 -10.38 1.37
N LEU A 61 29.32 -10.08 0.77
CA LEU A 61 28.96 -10.55 -0.57
C LEU A 61 29.86 -9.96 -1.66
N ALA A 62 30.27 -8.69 -1.56
CA ALA A 62 31.24 -8.09 -2.49
C ALA A 62 32.66 -8.61 -2.30
N TRP A 63 33.02 -9.06 -1.09
CA TRP A 63 34.30 -9.73 -0.85
C TRP A 63 34.34 -11.17 -1.38
N LEU A 64 33.19 -11.85 -1.40
CA LEU A 64 33.07 -13.25 -1.83
C LEU A 64 32.70 -13.39 -3.32
N GLY A 65 32.03 -12.40 -3.90
CA GLY A 65 31.56 -12.40 -5.28
C GLY A 65 32.40 -11.51 -6.20
N SER A 66 32.35 -11.78 -7.51
CA SER A 66 33.03 -10.97 -8.54
C SER A 66 32.24 -9.73 -9.00
N ASP A 67 30.98 -9.56 -8.55
CA ASP A 67 30.09 -8.48 -8.96
C ASP A 67 29.97 -7.40 -7.86
N ASN A 68 30.72 -6.32 -8.03
CA ASN A 68 30.75 -5.19 -7.10
C ASN A 68 29.39 -4.48 -6.94
N ALA A 69 28.46 -4.64 -7.88
CA ALA A 69 27.13 -4.04 -7.79
C ALA A 69 26.18 -4.80 -6.86
N LEU A 70 26.52 -6.03 -6.46
CA LEU A 70 25.73 -6.78 -5.49
C LEU A 70 25.74 -6.14 -4.10
N ALA A 71 26.86 -5.49 -3.71
CA ALA A 71 26.96 -4.78 -2.43
C ALA A 71 25.90 -3.68 -2.28
N PRO A 72 25.89 -2.62 -3.12
CA PRO A 72 24.91 -1.54 -2.99
C PRO A 72 23.47 -2.03 -3.16
N ALA A 73 23.22 -2.99 -4.07
CA ALA A 73 21.89 -3.59 -4.23
C ALA A 73 21.41 -4.29 -2.94
N THR A 74 22.28 -5.08 -2.30
CA THR A 74 21.94 -5.77 -1.05
C THR A 74 21.69 -4.78 0.08
N VAL A 75 22.52 -3.74 0.19
CA VAL A 75 22.35 -2.70 1.21
C VAL A 75 21.05 -1.94 1.02
N LEU A 76 20.74 -1.53 -0.21
CA LEU A 76 19.51 -0.81 -0.53
C LEU A 76 18.27 -1.68 -0.31
N THR A 77 18.28 -2.95 -0.72
CA THR A 77 17.17 -3.88 -0.48
C THR A 77 16.95 -4.09 1.01
N ALA A 78 18.01 -4.33 1.78
CA ALA A 78 17.88 -4.56 3.21
C ALA A 78 17.53 -3.27 3.98
N ALA A 79 18.00 -2.10 3.55
CA ALA A 79 17.56 -0.81 4.07
C ALA A 79 16.06 -0.57 3.76
N GLY A 80 15.63 -0.83 2.52
CA GLY A 80 14.22 -0.76 2.12
C GLY A 80 13.34 -1.72 2.92
N ALA A 81 13.78 -2.97 3.10
CA ALA A 81 13.10 -3.95 3.94
C ALA A 81 13.07 -3.52 5.42
N ALA A 82 14.13 -2.89 5.93
CA ALA A 82 14.17 -2.32 7.27
C ALA A 82 13.13 -1.21 7.43
N VAL A 83 13.09 -0.28 6.48
CA VAL A 83 12.13 0.83 6.45
C VAL A 83 10.71 0.31 6.35
N ALA A 84 10.45 -0.66 5.48
CA ALA A 84 9.14 -1.30 5.33
C ALA A 84 8.73 -2.04 6.62
N THR A 85 9.61 -2.86 7.18
CA THR A 85 9.34 -3.59 8.43
C THR A 85 9.15 -2.64 9.60
N TYR A 86 9.96 -1.58 9.67
CA TYR A 86 9.83 -0.54 10.66
C TYR A 86 8.52 0.22 10.49
N ALA A 87 8.11 0.59 9.27
CA ALA A 87 6.80 1.17 9.01
C ALA A 87 5.69 0.24 9.52
N VAL A 88 5.75 -1.06 9.19
CA VAL A 88 4.77 -2.06 9.64
C VAL A 88 4.72 -2.20 11.18
N VAL A 89 5.87 -2.21 11.85
CA VAL A 89 5.96 -2.46 13.30
C VAL A 89 5.75 -1.19 14.13
N ALA A 90 6.39 -0.09 13.74
CA ALA A 90 6.36 1.17 14.49
C ALA A 90 5.07 1.95 14.28
N LEU A 91 4.46 1.87 13.09
CA LEU A 91 3.12 2.42 12.85
C LEU A 91 2.02 1.47 13.33
N GLY A 92 2.36 0.31 13.92
CA GLY A 92 1.36 -0.67 14.33
C GLY A 92 0.47 -1.12 13.16
N ALA A 93 0.99 -1.04 11.94
CA ALA A 93 0.30 -1.32 10.69
C ALA A 93 0.25 -2.82 10.38
N ARG A 94 0.68 -3.72 11.28
CA ARG A 94 0.48 -5.16 11.10
C ARG A 94 -0.98 -5.53 10.76
N PRO A 95 -2.01 -5.08 11.53
CA PRO A 95 -3.40 -5.31 11.18
C PRO A 95 -3.80 -4.66 9.85
N MET A 96 -3.25 -3.47 9.55
CA MET A 96 -3.47 -2.77 8.27
C MET A 96 -2.96 -3.59 7.10
N VAL A 97 -1.71 -4.08 7.17
CA VAL A 97 -1.08 -4.86 6.11
C VAL A 97 -1.78 -6.20 5.94
N THR A 98 -2.13 -6.89 7.03
CA THR A 98 -2.87 -8.16 6.90
C THR A 98 -4.25 -7.97 6.29
N TRP A 99 -4.95 -6.90 6.68
CA TRP A 99 -6.26 -6.55 6.13
C TRP A 99 -6.15 -6.11 4.66
N ALA A 100 -5.19 -5.23 4.35
CA ALA A 100 -4.90 -4.75 3.00
C ALA A 100 -4.54 -5.90 2.07
N VAL A 101 -3.61 -6.77 2.47
CA VAL A 101 -3.20 -7.94 1.70
C VAL A 101 -4.39 -8.89 1.52
N GLY A 102 -5.11 -9.24 2.58
CA GLY A 102 -6.31 -10.08 2.50
C GLY A 102 -7.35 -9.50 1.54
N ARG A 103 -7.54 -8.18 1.54
CA ARG A 103 -8.42 -7.47 0.61
C ARG A 103 -7.88 -7.52 -0.82
N THR A 104 -6.61 -7.24 -1.05
CA THR A 104 -6.01 -7.32 -2.40
C THR A 104 -6.26 -8.71 -2.99
N PHE A 105 -6.06 -9.77 -2.22
CA PHE A 105 -6.36 -11.14 -2.63
C PHE A 105 -7.86 -11.40 -2.84
N GLY A 106 -8.74 -10.84 -2.00
CA GLY A 106 -10.19 -10.91 -2.19
C GLY A 106 -10.69 -10.17 -3.44
N SER A 107 -10.05 -9.04 -3.75
CA SER A 107 -10.34 -8.18 -4.91
C SER A 107 -9.68 -8.66 -6.20
N LEU A 108 -8.80 -9.68 -6.18
CA LEU A 108 -8.21 -10.26 -7.40
C LEU A 108 -9.28 -10.66 -8.42
N ARG A 109 -10.43 -11.17 -7.96
CA ARG A 109 -11.56 -11.52 -8.82
C ARG A 109 -12.18 -10.30 -9.52
N GLN A 110 -12.12 -9.13 -8.90
CA GLN A 110 -12.59 -7.85 -9.46
C GLN A 110 -11.51 -7.19 -10.33
N LEU A 111 -10.24 -7.53 -10.15
CA LEU A 111 -9.13 -7.08 -11.00
C LEU A 111 -9.09 -7.81 -12.35
N LEU A 112 -9.64 -9.03 -12.43
CA LEU A 112 -9.69 -9.83 -13.66
C LEU A 112 -10.25 -9.04 -14.87
N PRO A 113 -11.44 -8.41 -14.80
CA PRO A 113 -11.97 -7.60 -15.89
C PRO A 113 -11.05 -6.45 -16.31
N THR A 114 -10.46 -5.73 -15.36
CA THR A 114 -9.55 -4.60 -15.64
C THR A 114 -8.26 -5.08 -16.28
N VAL A 115 -7.68 -6.17 -15.79
CA VAL A 115 -6.54 -6.85 -16.40
C VAL A 115 -6.90 -7.26 -17.82
N THR A 116 -8.00 -7.97 -18.06
CA THR A 116 -8.37 -8.38 -19.43
C THR A 116 -8.61 -7.22 -20.40
N ARG A 117 -8.87 -6.00 -19.91
CA ARG A 117 -9.08 -4.81 -20.74
C ARG A 117 -7.79 -4.03 -21.03
N ALA A 118 -6.90 -3.91 -20.04
CA ALA A 118 -5.68 -3.12 -20.13
C ALA A 118 -4.43 -3.94 -20.51
N LEU A 119 -4.37 -5.20 -20.05
CA LEU A 119 -3.24 -6.08 -20.33
C LEU A 119 -3.03 -6.30 -21.82
N PRO A 120 -4.04 -6.47 -22.70
CA PRO A 120 -3.78 -6.80 -24.10
C PRO A 120 -2.92 -5.76 -24.81
N LEU A 121 -3.19 -4.46 -24.61
CA LEU A 121 -2.40 -3.40 -25.26
C LEU A 121 -0.97 -3.36 -24.71
N LEU A 122 -0.83 -3.43 -23.38
CA LEU A 122 0.48 -3.47 -22.72
C LEU A 122 1.26 -4.72 -23.14
N LEU A 123 0.59 -5.86 -23.18
CA LEU A 123 1.18 -7.15 -23.52
C LEU A 123 1.59 -7.17 -24.99
N VAL A 124 0.84 -6.58 -25.92
CA VAL A 124 1.29 -6.41 -27.30
C VAL A 124 2.55 -5.56 -27.36
N PHE A 125 2.55 -4.39 -26.72
CA PHE A 125 3.72 -3.50 -26.72
C PHE A 125 4.95 -4.14 -26.07
N VAL A 126 4.77 -4.75 -24.90
CA VAL A 126 5.88 -5.35 -24.15
C VAL A 126 6.31 -6.69 -24.75
N THR A 127 5.41 -7.44 -25.41
CA THR A 127 5.80 -8.61 -26.22
C THR A 127 6.60 -8.19 -27.44
N PHE A 128 6.26 -7.06 -28.07
CA PHE A 128 7.07 -6.52 -29.16
C PHE A 128 8.46 -6.09 -28.67
N LEU A 129 8.55 -5.46 -27.48
CA LEU A 129 9.83 -5.21 -26.80
C LEU A 129 10.58 -6.50 -26.48
N PHE A 130 9.88 -7.56 -26.06
CA PHE A 130 10.50 -8.84 -25.72
C PHE A 130 11.11 -9.54 -26.93
N ILE A 131 10.49 -9.44 -28.11
CA ILE A 131 11.00 -10.03 -29.36
C ILE A 131 12.02 -9.08 -30.03
N ASN A 132 12.53 -8.09 -29.32
CA ASN A 132 13.54 -7.16 -29.81
C ASN A 132 14.93 -7.53 -29.26
N ALA A 133 15.90 -7.72 -30.17
CA ALA A 133 17.27 -8.08 -29.81
C ALA A 133 17.97 -7.05 -28.91
N GLU A 134 17.68 -5.75 -29.09
CA GLU A 134 18.30 -4.67 -28.30
C GLU A 134 17.96 -4.78 -26.81
N VAL A 135 16.73 -5.19 -26.48
CA VAL A 135 16.30 -5.39 -25.09
C VAL A 135 17.01 -6.59 -24.47
N TRP A 136 17.20 -7.66 -25.24
CA TRP A 136 17.96 -8.83 -24.80
C TRP A 136 19.42 -8.49 -24.55
N GLN A 137 20.06 -7.79 -25.49
CA GLN A 137 21.44 -7.34 -25.35
C GLN A 137 21.64 -6.43 -24.14
N MET A 138 20.76 -5.44 -23.97
CA MET A 138 20.81 -4.54 -22.82
C MET A 138 20.61 -5.32 -21.52
N ALA A 139 19.58 -6.15 -21.39
CA ALA A 139 19.27 -6.80 -20.12
C ALA A 139 20.25 -7.93 -19.77
N ALA A 140 20.73 -8.69 -20.75
CA ALA A 140 21.68 -9.79 -20.53
C ALA A 140 23.10 -9.28 -20.23
N SER A 141 23.49 -8.11 -20.77
CA SER A 141 24.79 -7.49 -20.47
C SER A 141 24.89 -6.90 -19.07
N LEU A 142 23.76 -6.69 -18.38
CA LEU A 142 23.76 -6.17 -17.01
C LEU A 142 24.20 -7.26 -16.03
N PRO A 143 25.27 -7.03 -15.24
CA PRO A 143 25.56 -7.87 -14.09
C PRO A 143 24.35 -7.92 -13.15
N THR A 144 24.16 -9.03 -12.46
CA THR A 144 22.99 -9.27 -11.60
C THR A 144 22.78 -8.15 -10.57
N GLY A 145 23.87 -7.58 -10.02
CA GLY A 145 23.78 -6.44 -9.11
C GLY A 145 23.22 -5.17 -9.75
N PHE A 146 23.63 -4.85 -10.98
CA PHE A 146 23.11 -3.70 -11.73
C PHE A 146 21.66 -3.88 -12.18
N LEU A 147 21.28 -5.10 -12.58
CA LEU A 147 19.89 -5.44 -12.85
C LEU A 147 19.02 -5.14 -11.62
N TRP A 148 19.44 -5.63 -10.44
CA TRP A 148 18.71 -5.37 -9.20
C TRP A 148 18.65 -3.88 -8.84
N LEU A 149 19.75 -3.14 -9.01
CA LEU A 149 19.75 -1.70 -8.78
C LEU A 149 18.76 -0.97 -9.70
N THR A 150 18.64 -1.42 -10.95
CA THR A 150 17.68 -0.89 -11.90
C THR A 150 16.23 -1.17 -11.47
N VAL A 151 15.95 -2.38 -10.99
CA VAL A 151 14.63 -2.73 -10.43
C VAL A 151 14.32 -1.88 -9.19
N LEU A 152 15.31 -1.68 -8.30
CA LEU A 152 15.17 -0.81 -7.14
C LEU A 152 14.92 0.64 -7.53
N LEU A 153 15.57 1.14 -8.60
CA LEU A 153 15.34 2.47 -9.14
C LEU A 153 13.90 2.62 -9.64
N PHE A 154 13.41 1.67 -10.44
CA PHE A 154 12.01 1.68 -10.90
C PHE A 154 11.02 1.59 -9.74
N GLY A 155 11.29 0.74 -8.75
CA GLY A 155 10.49 0.65 -7.53
C GLY A 155 10.49 1.95 -6.72
N ALA A 156 11.65 2.59 -6.55
CA ALA A 156 11.79 3.87 -5.86
C ALA A 156 11.04 4.99 -6.59
N MET A 157 11.12 5.02 -7.93
CA MET A 157 10.40 5.99 -8.75
C MET A 157 8.89 5.76 -8.69
N ALA A 158 8.43 4.51 -8.71
CA ALA A 158 7.02 4.16 -8.53
C ALA A 158 6.52 4.63 -7.13
N VAL A 159 7.27 4.33 -6.07
CA VAL A 159 6.93 4.79 -4.71
C VAL A 159 6.92 6.31 -4.62
N ALA A 160 7.92 7.00 -5.18
CA ALA A 160 7.97 8.46 -5.19
C ALA A 160 6.76 9.06 -5.92
N PHE A 161 6.38 8.49 -7.05
CA PHE A 161 5.21 8.93 -7.81
C PHE A 161 3.91 8.75 -7.01
N LEU A 162 3.75 7.61 -6.34
CA LEU A 162 2.63 7.39 -5.42
C LEU A 162 2.64 8.42 -4.28
N LEU A 163 3.78 8.64 -3.62
CA LEU A 163 3.87 9.60 -2.52
C LEU A 163 3.54 11.04 -2.92
N VAL A 164 3.82 11.43 -4.16
CA VAL A 164 3.46 12.77 -4.67
C VAL A 164 1.96 12.88 -4.95
N ARG A 165 1.33 11.81 -5.44
CA ARG A 165 -0.05 11.89 -5.96
C ARG A 165 -1.14 11.38 -5.04
N LEU A 166 -0.82 10.44 -4.15
CA LEU A 166 -1.74 9.94 -3.13
C LEU A 166 -2.30 11.06 -2.21
N PRO A 167 -1.54 12.11 -1.83
CA PRO A 167 -2.07 13.24 -1.05
C PRO A 167 -3.24 13.96 -1.71
N GLU A 168 -3.15 14.22 -3.03
CA GLU A 168 -4.21 14.89 -3.79
C GLU A 168 -5.53 14.09 -3.76
N GLU A 169 -5.44 12.76 -3.71
CA GLU A 169 -6.61 11.90 -3.64
C GLU A 169 -7.23 11.88 -2.23
N VAL A 170 -6.41 11.95 -1.18
CA VAL A 170 -6.91 12.08 0.21
C VAL A 170 -7.58 13.43 0.42
N ASP A 171 -7.02 14.50 -0.13
CA ASP A 171 -7.59 15.85 0.01
C ASP A 171 -8.98 15.96 -0.66
N ARG A 172 -9.23 15.27 -1.78
CA ARG A 172 -10.57 15.21 -2.41
C ARG A 172 -11.66 14.56 -1.56
N VAL A 173 -11.29 13.62 -0.69
CA VAL A 173 -12.22 12.91 0.19
C VAL A 173 -12.63 13.78 1.36
N ASP A 174 -11.73 14.64 1.84
CA ASP A 174 -11.99 15.59 2.92
C ASP A 174 -13.09 16.59 2.52
N ASP A 175 -13.21 16.92 1.23
CA ASP A 175 -14.15 17.92 0.71
C ASP A 175 -15.63 17.44 0.58
N HIS A 176 -15.95 16.15 0.77
CA HIS A 176 -17.29 15.57 0.51
C HIS A 176 -17.96 14.89 1.74
N VAL A 177 -17.55 15.23 2.96
CA VAL A 177 -18.15 14.61 4.15
C VAL A 177 -19.45 15.33 4.56
N ASP A 178 -20.54 14.88 3.94
CA ASP A 178 -21.91 15.27 4.30
C ASP A 178 -22.53 14.31 5.33
N GLU A 179 -23.58 14.75 6.02
CA GLU A 179 -24.36 13.93 6.96
C GLU A 179 -24.88 12.63 6.34
N ALA A 180 -25.23 12.66 5.05
CA ALA A 180 -25.64 11.48 4.30
C ALA A 180 -24.53 10.42 4.19
N LEU A 181 -23.28 10.87 3.95
CA LEU A 181 -22.10 10.00 3.92
C LEU A 181 -21.85 9.40 5.31
N LEU A 182 -22.03 10.21 6.36
CA LEU A 182 -21.85 9.82 7.77
C LEU A 182 -22.83 8.70 8.18
N LEU A 183 -24.10 8.85 7.81
CA LEU A 183 -25.12 7.81 8.00
C LEU A 183 -24.83 6.56 7.17
N GLN A 184 -24.42 6.72 5.92
CA GLN A 184 -24.08 5.60 5.04
C GLN A 184 -22.84 4.83 5.53
N ALA A 185 -21.83 5.54 6.03
CA ALA A 185 -20.64 4.97 6.64
C ALA A 185 -20.96 4.14 7.89
N CYS A 186 -21.85 4.65 8.74
CA CYS A 186 -22.17 4.01 10.01
C CYS A 186 -23.14 2.83 9.88
N ARG A 187 -23.81 2.63 8.72
CA ARG A 187 -24.69 1.48 8.48
C ARG A 187 -23.98 0.15 8.73
N GLY A 188 -24.60 -0.74 9.50
CA GLY A 188 -24.07 -2.06 9.86
C GLY A 188 -22.87 -2.03 10.80
N THR A 189 -22.58 -0.87 11.42
CA THR A 189 -21.54 -0.73 12.45
C THR A 189 -22.19 -0.64 13.85
N PRO A 190 -21.44 -0.91 14.93
CA PRO A 190 -21.96 -0.78 16.30
C PRO A 190 -22.51 0.62 16.65
N LEU A 191 -22.14 1.66 15.89
CA LEU A 191 -22.51 3.06 16.11
C LEU A 191 -23.63 3.57 15.20
N GLU A 192 -24.27 2.70 14.40
CA GLU A 192 -25.34 3.09 13.48
C GLU A 192 -26.46 3.90 14.17
N ALA A 193 -26.93 3.43 15.32
CA ALA A 193 -28.01 4.06 16.07
C ALA A 193 -27.58 5.31 16.85
N ASP A 194 -26.28 5.58 16.95
CA ASP A 194 -25.74 6.81 17.56
C ASP A 194 -25.49 7.86 16.48
N ALA A 195 -25.01 7.44 15.30
CA ALA A 195 -24.90 8.30 14.13
C ALA A 195 -26.26 8.89 13.73
N GLN A 196 -27.32 8.08 13.72
CA GLN A 196 -28.70 8.54 13.47
C GLN A 196 -29.13 9.60 14.48
N ARG A 197 -28.87 9.38 15.78
CA ARG A 197 -29.24 10.34 16.83
C ARG A 197 -28.47 11.65 16.77
N LEU A 198 -27.19 11.60 16.40
CA LEU A 198 -26.36 12.80 16.24
C LEU A 198 -26.77 13.66 15.06
N VAL A 199 -27.33 13.06 14.00
CA VAL A 199 -27.89 13.80 12.86
C VAL A 199 -29.32 14.27 13.14
N GLU A 200 -30.07 13.55 13.99
CA GLU A 200 -31.43 13.94 14.44
C GLU A 200 -31.40 15.03 15.52
N ASP A 201 -30.33 15.14 16.31
CA ASP A 201 -30.10 16.25 17.26
C ASP A 201 -29.69 17.51 16.49
N ASP A 202 -30.35 18.66 16.73
CA ASP A 202 -30.06 20.00 16.19
C ASP A 202 -28.71 20.61 16.69
N GLY A 203 -27.76 19.76 17.09
CA GLY A 203 -26.42 20.15 17.54
C GLY A 203 -25.50 20.54 16.37
N PRO A 204 -24.33 21.16 16.65
CA PRO A 204 -23.33 21.37 15.62
C PRO A 204 -22.96 20.01 14.98
N PRO A 205 -22.91 19.92 13.65
CA PRO A 205 -22.76 18.63 12.99
C PRO A 205 -21.41 18.00 13.38
N PRO A 206 -21.36 16.68 13.60
CA PRO A 206 -20.15 15.95 13.98
C PRO A 206 -19.05 16.01 12.89
N THR A 207 -19.35 16.62 11.74
CA THR A 207 -18.42 16.90 10.65
C THR A 207 -17.24 17.80 11.04
N ARG A 208 -17.30 18.51 12.18
CA ARG A 208 -16.13 19.25 12.73
C ARG A 208 -14.92 18.36 13.04
N HIS A 209 -15.13 17.08 13.37
CA HIS A 209 -14.05 16.16 13.70
C HIS A 209 -13.51 15.40 12.48
N THR A 210 -13.99 15.73 11.29
CA THR A 210 -13.55 15.12 10.04
C THR A 210 -12.15 15.58 9.63
N GLU A 211 -11.74 16.80 10.03
CA GLU A 211 -10.41 17.32 9.73
C GLU A 211 -9.32 16.39 10.30
N LEU A 212 -8.68 15.65 9.39
CA LEU A 212 -7.65 14.70 9.74
C LEU A 212 -6.39 15.44 10.20
N THR A 213 -5.87 15.09 11.38
CA THR A 213 -4.57 15.60 11.82
C THR A 213 -3.47 15.17 10.84
N ARG A 214 -2.38 15.95 10.70
CA ARG A 214 -1.26 15.62 9.78
C ARG A 214 -0.72 14.18 9.95
N PHE A 215 -0.78 13.64 11.17
CA PHE A 215 -0.37 12.26 11.45
C PHE A 215 -1.38 11.21 10.97
N GLU A 216 -2.68 11.52 11.04
CA GLU A 216 -3.73 10.63 10.51
C GLU A 216 -3.65 10.61 8.98
N ARG A 217 -3.46 11.76 8.32
CA ARG A 217 -3.23 11.83 6.87
C ARG A 217 -2.05 10.96 6.42
N TRP A 218 -0.88 11.10 7.06
CA TRP A 218 0.29 10.25 6.76
C TRP A 218 0.02 8.76 6.94
N ASN A 219 -0.77 8.38 7.95
CA ASN A 219 -1.11 6.98 8.15
C ASN A 219 -2.05 6.45 7.06
N LEU A 220 -3.07 7.23 6.66
CA LEU A 220 -3.94 6.87 5.54
C LEU A 220 -3.13 6.74 4.25
N LEU A 221 -2.21 7.69 4.00
CA LEU A 221 -1.28 7.63 2.87
C LEU A 221 -0.42 6.37 2.90
N LEU A 222 0.07 5.95 4.06
CA LEU A 222 0.86 4.72 4.20
C LEU A 222 0.04 3.46 3.95
N VAL A 223 -1.20 3.40 4.42
CA VAL A 223 -2.12 2.28 4.12
C VAL A 223 -2.37 2.21 2.62
N LEU A 224 -2.69 3.35 2.01
CA LEU A 224 -2.95 3.45 0.58
C LEU A 224 -1.70 3.08 -0.24
N LEU A 225 -0.51 3.51 0.19
CA LEU A 225 0.76 3.12 -0.41
C LEU A 225 1.01 1.61 -0.33
N VAL A 226 0.69 0.97 0.81
CA VAL A 226 0.85 -0.48 0.96
C VAL A 226 -0.12 -1.23 0.04
N VAL A 227 -1.40 -0.85 0.04
CA VAL A 227 -2.41 -1.47 -0.83
C VAL A 227 -2.00 -1.35 -2.30
N GLN A 228 -1.64 -0.14 -2.72
CA GLN A 228 -1.22 0.14 -4.09
C GLN A 228 0.08 -0.61 -4.44
N GLY A 229 1.06 -0.63 -3.53
CA GLY A 229 2.32 -1.34 -3.71
C GLY A 229 2.10 -2.84 -3.93
N VAL A 230 1.21 -3.47 -3.15
CA VAL A 230 0.87 -4.90 -3.34
C VAL A 230 0.24 -5.11 -4.72
N GLN A 231 -0.66 -4.23 -5.16
CA GLN A 231 -1.26 -4.34 -6.50
C GLN A 231 -0.22 -4.23 -7.62
N VAL A 232 0.67 -3.25 -7.54
CA VAL A 232 1.78 -3.06 -8.50
C VAL A 232 2.67 -4.31 -8.54
N LEU A 233 2.99 -4.90 -7.37
CA LEU A 233 3.76 -6.14 -7.29
C LEU A 233 3.04 -7.33 -7.91
N VAL A 234 1.72 -7.47 -7.71
CA VAL A 234 0.91 -8.53 -8.34
C VAL A 234 0.94 -8.38 -9.86
N VAL A 235 0.78 -7.16 -10.38
CA VAL A 235 0.84 -6.88 -11.83
C VAL A 235 2.22 -7.20 -12.38
N ALA A 236 3.29 -6.69 -11.74
CA ALA A 236 4.66 -6.97 -12.15
C ALA A 236 4.98 -8.48 -12.12
N ALA A 237 4.54 -9.20 -11.08
CA ALA A 237 4.71 -10.65 -10.98
C ALA A 237 3.95 -11.41 -12.07
N THR A 238 2.75 -10.95 -12.44
CA THR A 238 1.96 -11.53 -13.53
C THR A 238 2.66 -11.34 -14.87
N VAL A 239 3.15 -10.13 -15.15
CA VAL A 239 3.91 -9.81 -16.36
C VAL A 239 5.23 -10.61 -16.42
N PHE A 240 5.93 -10.72 -15.30
CA PHE A 240 7.12 -11.55 -15.16
C PHE A 240 6.82 -13.02 -15.50
N ALA A 241 5.80 -13.61 -14.87
CA ALA A 241 5.42 -14.99 -15.10
C ALA A 241 5.00 -15.23 -16.57
N PHE A 242 4.29 -14.26 -17.17
CA PHE A 242 3.96 -14.30 -18.58
C PHE A 242 5.21 -14.33 -19.47
N PHE A 243 6.20 -13.45 -19.25
CA PHE A 243 7.41 -13.43 -20.09
C PHE A 243 8.29 -14.65 -19.91
N VAL A 244 8.40 -15.18 -18.69
CA VAL A 244 9.09 -16.44 -18.45
C VAL A 244 8.41 -17.56 -19.22
N LEU A 245 7.08 -17.71 -19.10
CA LEU A 245 6.34 -18.76 -19.80
C LEU A 245 6.42 -18.59 -21.32
N PHE A 246 6.19 -17.37 -21.81
CA PHE A 246 6.25 -17.04 -23.23
C PHE A 246 7.65 -17.27 -23.80
N GLY A 247 8.69 -16.85 -23.08
CA GLY A 247 10.08 -17.04 -23.47
C GLY A 247 10.49 -18.51 -23.53
N VAL A 248 10.10 -19.31 -22.54
CA VAL A 248 10.34 -20.77 -22.55
C VAL A 248 9.70 -21.43 -23.78
N LEU A 249 8.54 -20.95 -24.24
CA LEU A 249 7.82 -21.51 -25.38
C LEU A 249 8.32 -21.02 -26.74
N THR A 250 8.81 -19.79 -26.83
CA THR A 250 9.09 -19.11 -28.10
C THR A 250 10.57 -18.88 -28.36
N MET A 251 11.36 -18.66 -27.31
CA MET A 251 12.76 -18.30 -27.40
C MET A 251 13.64 -19.54 -27.37
N ARG A 252 14.13 -19.94 -28.55
CA ARG A 252 15.08 -21.05 -28.65
C ARG A 252 16.48 -20.59 -28.23
N PRO A 253 17.32 -21.50 -27.68
CA PRO A 253 18.69 -21.16 -27.26
C PRO A 253 19.49 -20.48 -28.37
N GLU A 254 19.37 -20.95 -29.61
CA GLU A 254 20.15 -20.43 -30.73
C GLU A 254 19.80 -18.96 -31.05
N VAL A 255 18.55 -18.55 -30.83
CA VAL A 255 18.11 -17.16 -31.02
C VAL A 255 18.63 -16.29 -29.89
N ALA A 256 18.57 -16.78 -28.65
CA ALA A 256 19.06 -16.05 -27.49
C ALA A 256 20.58 -15.87 -27.53
N GLU A 257 21.33 -16.89 -27.93
CA GLU A 257 22.78 -16.81 -28.16
C GLU A 257 23.11 -15.83 -29.29
N ALA A 258 22.36 -15.88 -30.40
CA ALA A 258 22.57 -14.97 -31.52
C ALA A 258 22.31 -13.51 -31.14
N TRP A 259 21.32 -13.24 -30.29
CA TRP A 259 20.98 -11.88 -29.87
C TRP A 259 21.94 -11.36 -28.81
N THR A 260 22.28 -12.16 -27.82
CA THR A 260 23.14 -11.76 -26.70
C THR A 260 24.63 -11.81 -27.02
N ALA A 261 25.01 -12.47 -28.13
CA ALA A 261 26.38 -12.70 -28.55
C ALA A 261 27.24 -13.49 -27.54
N ASP A 262 26.60 -14.14 -26.57
CA ASP A 262 27.21 -14.98 -25.54
C ASP A 262 26.45 -16.31 -25.40
N PRO A 263 27.10 -17.38 -24.92
CA PRO A 263 26.43 -18.65 -24.62
C PRO A 263 25.36 -18.47 -23.54
N VAL A 264 24.18 -19.05 -23.78
CA VAL A 264 23.04 -18.94 -22.87
C VAL A 264 23.26 -19.82 -21.62
N THR A 265 23.12 -19.22 -20.44
CA THR A 265 23.34 -19.92 -19.18
C THR A 265 22.03 -20.50 -18.67
N SER A 266 21.83 -21.82 -18.87
CA SER A 266 20.64 -22.52 -18.36
C SER A 266 20.64 -22.66 -16.84
N VAL A 267 19.45 -22.56 -16.23
CA VAL A 267 19.27 -22.79 -14.79
C VAL A 267 19.36 -24.29 -14.50
N PRO A 268 20.13 -24.72 -13.49
CA PRO A 268 20.27 -26.12 -13.15
C PRO A 268 18.91 -26.82 -12.95
N GLY A 269 18.64 -27.87 -13.74
CA GLY A 269 17.41 -28.66 -13.67
C GLY A 269 16.23 -28.13 -14.50
N LEU A 270 16.36 -26.98 -15.17
CA LEU A 270 15.33 -26.38 -16.01
C LEU A 270 15.92 -25.91 -17.36
N PRO A 271 16.12 -26.81 -18.35
CA PRO A 271 16.86 -26.49 -19.57
C PRO A 271 16.19 -25.43 -20.47
N GLY A 272 14.88 -25.20 -20.32
CA GLY A 272 14.16 -24.14 -21.04
C GLY A 272 14.24 -22.76 -20.38
N LEU A 273 14.85 -22.65 -19.20
CA LEU A 273 14.88 -21.42 -18.41
C LEU A 273 16.32 -20.96 -18.25
N SER A 274 16.68 -19.83 -18.87
CA SER A 274 18.03 -19.27 -18.82
C SER A 274 18.14 -18.02 -17.95
N ALA A 275 19.36 -17.69 -17.53
CA ALA A 275 19.65 -16.49 -16.76
C ALA A 275 19.29 -15.21 -17.54
N GLU A 276 19.53 -15.20 -18.85
CA GLU A 276 19.24 -14.09 -19.76
C GLU A 276 17.74 -13.90 -19.92
N LEU A 277 16.98 -15.00 -20.08
CA LEU A 277 15.52 -14.95 -20.11
C LEU A 277 14.96 -14.38 -18.80
N LEU A 278 15.50 -14.81 -17.66
CA LEU A 278 15.12 -14.26 -16.36
C LEU A 278 15.47 -12.77 -16.25
N ALA A 279 16.65 -12.36 -16.68
CA ALA A 279 17.09 -10.97 -16.63
C ALA A 279 16.17 -10.05 -17.46
N VAL A 280 15.88 -10.44 -18.70
CA VAL A 280 14.95 -9.73 -19.59
C VAL A 280 13.55 -9.67 -18.98
N SER A 281 13.06 -10.81 -18.46
CA SER A 281 11.73 -10.90 -17.87
C SER A 281 11.61 -10.03 -16.61
N VAL A 282 12.61 -10.02 -15.74
CA VAL A 282 12.66 -9.15 -14.54
C VAL A 282 12.70 -7.67 -14.95
N PHE A 283 13.55 -7.31 -15.91
CA PHE A 283 13.67 -5.94 -16.39
C PHE A 283 12.34 -5.42 -16.95
N LEU A 284 11.72 -6.17 -17.86
CA LEU A 284 10.43 -5.80 -18.48
C LEU A 284 9.29 -5.79 -17.48
N ALA A 285 9.27 -6.72 -16.52
CA ALA A 285 8.27 -6.73 -15.45
C ALA A 285 8.40 -5.51 -14.52
N ALA A 286 9.61 -5.15 -14.12
CA ALA A 286 9.85 -3.97 -13.29
C ALA A 286 9.48 -2.67 -14.02
N PHE A 287 9.86 -2.56 -15.30
CA PHE A 287 9.47 -1.44 -16.16
C PHE A 287 7.94 -1.35 -16.32
N SER A 288 7.28 -2.50 -16.56
CA SER A 288 5.82 -2.57 -16.67
C SER A 288 5.11 -2.20 -15.36
N GLY A 289 5.68 -2.58 -14.21
CA GLY A 289 5.17 -2.19 -12.89
C GLY A 289 5.24 -0.67 -12.67
N LEU A 290 6.34 -0.03 -13.06
CA LEU A 290 6.46 1.44 -13.04
C LEU A 290 5.46 2.09 -14.01
N TYR A 291 5.38 1.63 -15.26
CA TYR A 291 4.43 2.14 -16.24
C TYR A 291 2.98 2.03 -15.73
N PHE A 292 2.62 0.86 -15.19
CA PHE A 292 1.31 0.63 -14.60
C PHE A 292 1.03 1.59 -13.43
N THR A 293 2.02 1.83 -12.56
CA THR A 293 1.89 2.78 -11.45
C THR A 293 1.56 4.18 -11.95
N VAL A 294 2.22 4.62 -13.03
CA VAL A 294 1.96 5.93 -13.65
C VAL A 294 0.54 5.97 -14.21
N VAL A 295 0.19 5.01 -15.08
CA VAL A 295 -1.11 4.96 -15.76
C VAL A 295 -2.28 4.85 -14.77
N ALA A 296 -2.16 3.99 -13.76
CA ALA A 296 -3.22 3.75 -12.78
C ALA A 296 -3.63 5.00 -11.99
N VAL A 297 -2.72 5.98 -11.90
CA VAL A 297 -2.91 7.21 -11.14
C VAL A 297 -3.17 8.41 -12.06
N THR A 298 -2.70 8.37 -13.31
CA THR A 298 -2.92 9.45 -14.28
C THR A 298 -4.24 9.36 -15.03
N ASP A 299 -4.75 8.15 -15.30
CA ASP A 299 -5.96 7.93 -16.09
C ASP A 299 -7.18 7.83 -15.18
N ASP A 300 -8.16 8.72 -15.37
CA ASP A 300 -9.37 8.79 -14.54
C ASP A 300 -10.22 7.52 -14.56
N THR A 301 -10.22 6.78 -15.68
CA THR A 301 -10.99 5.53 -15.81
C THR A 301 -10.39 4.43 -14.93
N PHE A 302 -9.05 4.35 -14.92
CA PHE A 302 -8.34 3.40 -14.07
C PHE A 302 -8.35 3.86 -12.61
N ARG A 303 -8.11 5.15 -12.37
CA ARG A 303 -8.14 5.74 -11.02
C ARG A 303 -9.45 5.44 -10.32
N GLY A 304 -10.60 5.64 -10.98
CA GLY A 304 -11.91 5.34 -10.39
C GLY A 304 -12.10 3.87 -10.00
N GLN A 305 -11.60 2.92 -10.79
CA GLN A 305 -11.75 1.48 -10.51
C GLN A 305 -10.85 0.99 -9.37
N PHE A 306 -9.65 1.57 -9.22
CA PHE A 306 -8.68 1.15 -8.21
C PHE A 306 -8.85 1.90 -6.88
N PHE A 307 -9.17 3.20 -6.93
CA PHE A 307 -9.28 4.04 -5.74
C PHE A 307 -10.65 3.96 -5.07
N SER A 308 -11.76 3.88 -5.81
CA SER A 308 -13.12 3.92 -5.21
C SER A 308 -13.35 2.85 -4.14
N GLY A 309 -12.81 1.64 -4.35
CA GLY A 309 -12.94 0.54 -3.39
C GLY A 309 -12.14 0.72 -2.10
N VAL A 310 -11.07 1.52 -2.11
CA VAL A 310 -10.25 1.86 -0.93
C VAL A 310 -10.78 3.14 -0.28
N LEU A 311 -11.19 4.11 -1.10
CA LEU A 311 -11.81 5.36 -0.68
C LEU A 311 -13.09 5.12 0.11
N GLY A 312 -14.00 4.27 -0.37
CA GLY A 312 -15.26 4.00 0.34
C GLY A 312 -15.07 3.38 1.73
N GLU A 313 -13.97 2.66 1.96
CA GLU A 313 -13.64 2.14 3.29
C GLU A 313 -12.95 3.16 4.17
N LEU A 314 -12.15 4.05 3.58
CA LEU A 314 -11.60 5.23 4.26
C LEU A 314 -12.72 6.17 4.69
N GLU A 315 -13.68 6.46 3.81
CA GLU A 315 -14.90 7.22 4.11
C GLU A 315 -15.69 6.56 5.24
N ARG A 316 -15.85 5.23 5.18
CA ARG A 316 -16.50 4.47 6.25
C ARG A 316 -15.78 4.62 7.59
N ALA A 317 -14.46 4.52 7.58
CA ALA A 317 -13.61 4.66 8.76
C ALA A 317 -13.67 6.07 9.36
N ILE A 318 -13.62 7.09 8.50
CA ILE A 318 -13.67 8.51 8.87
C ILE A 318 -15.04 8.83 9.48
N GLY A 319 -16.13 8.37 8.85
CA GLY A 319 -17.48 8.56 9.38
C GLY A 319 -17.68 7.92 10.75
N VAL A 320 -17.25 6.67 10.93
CA VAL A 320 -17.32 5.99 12.25
C VAL A 320 -16.43 6.69 13.28
N ARG A 321 -15.28 7.28 12.88
CA ARG A 321 -14.41 8.08 13.76
C ARG A 321 -15.11 9.31 14.28
N ALA A 322 -15.75 10.06 13.40
CA ALA A 322 -16.40 11.32 13.75
C ALA A 322 -17.43 11.07 14.86
N VAL A 323 -18.27 10.04 14.70
CA VAL A 323 -19.23 9.60 15.73
C VAL A 323 -18.55 9.14 17.01
N TYR A 324 -17.48 8.33 16.91
CA TYR A 324 -16.77 7.82 18.08
C TYR A 324 -16.11 8.93 18.92
N VAL A 325 -15.49 9.92 18.26
CA VAL A 325 -14.83 11.05 18.94
C VAL A 325 -15.85 11.96 19.61
N GLU A 326 -16.94 12.29 18.93
CA GLU A 326 -18.06 13.08 19.47
C GLU A 326 -18.61 12.43 20.76
N LEU A 327 -18.85 11.11 20.74
CA LEU A 327 -19.33 10.38 21.92
C LEU A 327 -18.33 10.41 23.09
N LEU A 328 -17.03 10.36 22.80
CA LEU A 328 -16.00 10.46 23.84
C LEU A 328 -15.95 11.86 24.46
N GLU A 329 -16.04 12.92 23.64
CA GLU A 329 -16.02 14.30 24.12
C GLU A 329 -17.25 14.61 24.98
N ARG A 330 -18.45 14.18 24.56
CA ARG A 330 -19.68 14.29 25.38
C ARG A 330 -19.53 13.59 26.74
N ARG A 331 -18.97 12.38 26.75
CA ARG A 331 -18.72 11.62 27.98
C ARG A 331 -17.69 12.30 28.89
N GLU A 332 -16.67 12.93 28.33
CA GLU A 332 -15.69 13.71 29.09
C GLU A 332 -16.30 14.99 29.66
N ALA A 333 -17.15 15.68 28.91
CA ALA A 333 -17.89 16.86 29.37
C ALA A 333 -18.86 16.53 30.52
N GLU A 334 -19.62 15.44 30.41
CA GLU A 334 -20.50 14.93 31.47
C GLU A 334 -19.71 14.57 32.74
N ARG A 335 -18.53 13.94 32.61
CA ARG A 335 -17.65 13.63 33.74
C ARG A 335 -17.01 14.85 34.37
N ALA A 336 -16.72 15.88 33.58
CA ALA A 336 -16.16 17.14 34.04
C ALA A 336 -17.22 18.06 34.69
N GLY A 337 -18.51 17.70 34.60
CA GLY A 337 -19.62 18.51 35.11
C GLY A 337 -19.84 19.80 34.30
N ALA A 338 -19.40 19.85 33.04
CA ALA A 338 -19.62 21.00 32.18
C ALA A 338 -21.10 21.05 31.75
N PRO A 339 -21.77 22.23 31.76
CA PRO A 339 -23.12 22.35 31.26
C PRO A 339 -23.16 22.01 29.77
N ASP A 340 -24.22 21.33 29.35
CA ASP A 340 -24.55 21.05 27.96
C ASP A 340 -24.59 22.37 27.16
N PRO A 341 -23.68 22.61 26.19
CA PRO A 341 -23.69 23.84 25.39
C PRO A 341 -24.93 23.96 24.49
N GLY A 342 -25.77 22.93 24.39
CA GLY A 342 -26.99 22.90 23.59
C GLY A 342 -28.25 23.49 24.25
N LEU A 343 -28.22 23.86 25.53
CA LEU A 343 -29.46 24.25 26.26
C LEU A 343 -29.68 25.77 26.42
N ASP A 344 -28.76 26.64 26.04
CA ASP A 344 -28.89 28.10 26.24
C ASP A 344 -29.59 28.85 25.08
N GLY A 345 -30.19 28.15 24.11
CA GLY A 345 -30.79 28.74 22.90
C GLY A 345 -32.31 28.95 22.91
N ARG A 346 -33.03 28.70 24.01
CA ARG A 346 -34.49 28.93 24.09
C ARG A 346 -34.84 29.74 25.33
N GLY A 347 -34.74 31.06 25.18
CA GLY A 347 -35.34 32.06 26.07
C GLY A 347 -36.14 33.05 25.25
#